data_AF-A0ABD2Y128-F1
#
_entry.id   AF-A0ABD2Y128-F1
#
_cell.length_a   1.000
_cell.length_b   1.000
_cell.length_c   1.000
_cell.angle_alpha   90.00
_cell.angle_beta   90.00
_cell.angle_gamma   90.00
#
_symmetry.space_group_name_H-M   'P 1'
#
loop_
_entity.id
_entity.type
_entity.pdbx_description
1 polymer ?
#
loop_
_entity_poly.entity_id
_entity_poly.type
_entity_poly.pdbx_seq_one_letter_code
_entity_poly.pdbx_strand_id
1 'polypeptide(L)'
;MAANGQSSLFATLFRLEELENLKLLNDDVAFKLHDLPPENLFPIKLTRFTLLNTSLDWRKMSTLGKLENLEVLKLKDNAHQGELRVTEDGGFRNLKIRLYGS
;
A
#
# COMPACT_ATOMS: atom_id res chain seq x y z
N MET A 1 8.46 -26.64 10.21
CA MET A 1 8.23 -25.96 8.92
C MET A 1 6.90 -25.22 9.04
N ALA A 2 6.94 -23.95 9.46
CA ALA A 2 5.75 -23.12 9.50
C ALA A 2 5.78 -22.27 8.23
N ALA A 3 4.80 -22.44 7.35
CA ALA A 3 4.46 -21.41 6.38
C ALA A 3 3.92 -20.23 7.19
N ASN A 4 4.84 -19.36 7.61
CA ASN A 4 4.53 -18.02 8.04
C ASN A 4 3.72 -17.39 6.91
N GLY A 5 2.44 -17.07 7.18
CA GLY A 5 1.49 -16.48 6.24
C GLY A 5 1.86 -15.07 5.76
N GLN A 6 3.14 -14.82 5.50
CA GLN A 6 3.61 -13.77 4.62
C GLN A 6 3.10 -14.14 3.24
N SER A 7 2.00 -13.50 2.84
CA SER A 7 1.48 -13.60 1.49
C SER A 7 2.64 -13.40 0.51
N SER A 8 2.96 -14.43 -0.28
CA SER A 8 4.05 -14.43 -1.26
C SER A 8 3.84 -13.41 -2.39
N LEU A 9 2.67 -12.75 -2.40
CA LEU A 9 2.27 -11.68 -3.31
C LEU A 9 3.36 -10.62 -3.53
N PHE A 10 4.09 -10.26 -2.47
CA PHE A 10 5.10 -9.20 -2.53
C PHE A 10 6.53 -9.69 -2.75
N ALA A 11 6.79 -10.99 -2.61
CA ALA A 11 8.15 -11.53 -2.60
C ALA A 11 8.91 -11.32 -3.91
N THR A 12 8.21 -11.01 -5.00
CA THR A 12 8.79 -10.83 -6.34
C THR A 12 8.44 -9.50 -7.00
N LEU A 13 7.67 -8.62 -6.35
CA LEU A 13 7.21 -7.37 -6.98
C LEU A 13 8.36 -6.43 -7.34
N PHE A 14 9.42 -6.37 -6.53
CA PHE A 14 10.60 -5.56 -6.81
C PHE A 14 11.26 -5.87 -8.17
N ARG A 15 11.07 -7.08 -8.71
CA ARG A 15 11.62 -7.50 -10.01
C ARG A 15 10.86 -6.91 -11.19
N LEU A 16 9.71 -6.31 -10.97
CA LEU A 16 8.89 -5.70 -12.01
C LEU A 16 9.36 -4.25 -12.23
N GLU A 17 10.58 -4.09 -12.74
CA GLU A 17 11.27 -2.78 -12.82
C GLU A 17 10.51 -1.71 -13.62
N GLU A 18 9.64 -2.10 -14.55
CA GLU A 18 8.81 -1.21 -15.36
C GLU A 18 7.40 -0.97 -14.77
N LEU A 19 7.07 -1.56 -13.61
CA LEU A 19 5.74 -1.43 -13.03
C LEU A 19 5.53 -0.07 -12.38
N GLU A 20 4.80 0.80 -13.08
CA GLU A 20 4.42 2.11 -12.54
C GLU A 20 3.11 2.11 -11.74
N ASN A 21 2.23 1.15 -11.99
CA ASN A 21 0.87 1.14 -11.45
C ASN A 21 0.53 -0.22 -10.85
N LEU A 22 0.37 -0.25 -9.53
CA LEU A 22 -0.07 -1.43 -8.80
C LEU A 22 -1.47 -1.20 -8.24
N LYS A 23 -2.31 -2.22 -8.31
CA LYS A 23 -3.65 -2.21 -7.70
C LYS A 23 -3.85 -3.50 -6.92
N LEU A 24 -4.21 -3.38 -5.65
CA LEU A 24 -4.70 -4.49 -4.84
C LEU A 24 -6.19 -4.29 -4.65
N LEU A 25 -6.97 -5.11 -5.34
CA LEU A 25 -8.41 -5.05 -5.37
C LEU A 25 -8.94 -6.33 -4.74
N ASN A 26 -9.77 -6.18 -3.72
CA ASN A 26 -10.41 -7.31 -3.09
C ASN A 26 -11.94 -7.17 -3.16
N ASP A 27 -12.64 -8.26 -3.43
CA ASP A 27 -14.11 -8.27 -3.51
C ASP A 27 -14.75 -8.61 -2.16
N ASP A 28 -14.00 -9.28 -1.28
CA ASP A 28 -14.43 -9.61 0.07
C ASP A 28 -14.16 -8.45 1.04
N VAL A 29 -15.23 -7.85 1.54
CA VAL A 29 -15.15 -6.77 2.54
C VAL A 29 -14.61 -7.23 3.90
N ALA A 30 -14.60 -8.55 4.16
CA ALA A 30 -14.03 -9.13 5.37
C ALA A 30 -12.50 -9.35 5.27
N PHE A 31 -11.91 -9.22 4.08
CA PHE A 31 -10.47 -9.35 3.89
C PHE A 31 -9.70 -8.28 4.65
N LYS A 32 -8.57 -8.69 5.22
CA LYS A 32 -7.66 -7.82 5.97
C LYS A 32 -6.23 -8.01 5.50
N LEU A 33 -5.67 -6.96 4.93
CA LEU A 33 -4.25 -6.85 4.66
C LEU A 33 -3.54 -6.47 5.97
N HIS A 34 -2.91 -7.46 6.59
CA HIS A 34 -2.26 -7.29 7.89
C HIS A 34 -0.96 -6.46 7.81
N ASP A 35 -0.19 -6.65 6.75
CA ASP A 35 1.10 -6.00 6.57
C ASP A 35 1.39 -5.70 5.09
N LEU A 36 2.21 -4.67 4.90
CA LEU A 36 2.87 -4.37 3.65
C LEU A 36 4.31 -4.91 3.72
N PRO A 37 4.91 -5.30 2.58
CA PRO A 37 6.31 -5.67 2.58
C PRO A 37 7.17 -4.43 2.89
N PRO A 38 8.45 -4.60 3.25
CA PRO A 38 9.38 -3.48 3.35
C PRO A 38 9.49 -2.71 2.02
N GLU A 39 9.85 -1.43 2.11
CA GLU A 39 9.93 -0.49 0.98
C GLU A 39 10.80 -1.01 -0.19
N ASN A 40 11.88 -1.75 0.09
CA ASN A 40 12.78 -2.30 -0.91
C ASN A 40 12.19 -3.47 -1.71
N LEU A 41 11.03 -3.99 -1.33
CA LEU A 41 10.33 -5.04 -2.07
C LEU A 41 9.28 -4.48 -3.04
N PHE A 42 9.10 -3.16 -3.09
CA PHE A 42 8.28 -2.51 -4.10
C PHE A 42 9.07 -2.25 -5.40
N PRO A 43 8.39 -2.22 -6.56
CA PRO A 43 9.00 -1.80 -7.81
C PRO A 43 9.54 -0.38 -7.73
N ILE A 44 10.76 -0.15 -8.22
CA ILE A 44 11.41 1.16 -8.14
C ILE A 44 10.66 2.25 -8.91
N LYS A 45 10.01 1.93 -10.05
CA LYS A 45 9.23 2.87 -10.86
C LYS A 45 7.79 3.05 -10.40
N LEU A 46 7.39 2.50 -9.26
CA LEU A 46 6.00 2.57 -8.81
C LEU A 46 5.58 4.01 -8.49
N THR A 47 4.73 4.59 -9.33
CA THR A 47 4.21 5.95 -9.17
C THR A 47 2.77 5.99 -8.67
N ARG A 48 2.01 4.91 -8.89
CA ARG A 48 0.59 4.82 -8.53
C ARG A 48 0.28 3.54 -7.80
N PHE A 49 -0.33 3.65 -6.62
CA PHE A 49 -0.81 2.50 -5.86
C PHE A 49 -2.28 2.67 -5.49
N THR A 50 -3.11 1.66 -5.82
CA THR A 50 -4.52 1.61 -5.44
C THR A 50 -4.79 0.47 -4.47
N LEU A 51 -5.50 0.77 -3.39
CA LEU A 51 -6.05 -0.19 -2.44
C LEU A 51 -7.58 -0.12 -2.49
N LEU A 52 -8.24 -1.28 -2.57
CA LEU A 52 -9.69 -1.44 -2.50
C LEU A 52 -10.03 -2.64 -1.61
N ASN A 53 -10.92 -2.44 -0.63
CA ASN A 53 -11.35 -3.45 0.36
C ASN A 53 -10.18 -4.21 1.00
N THR A 54 -9.10 -3.49 1.33
CA THR A 54 -7.92 -4.13 1.95
C THR A 54 -7.91 -4.04 3.47
N SER A 55 -8.73 -3.17 4.06
CA SER A 55 -8.81 -2.94 5.51
C SER A 55 -7.43 -2.75 6.17
N LEU A 56 -6.49 -2.10 5.47
CA LEU A 56 -5.12 -1.92 5.94
C LEU A 56 -5.10 -0.94 7.12
N ASP A 57 -4.45 -1.31 8.22
CA ASP A 57 -4.26 -0.39 9.36
C ASP A 57 -3.43 0.82 8.91
N TRP A 58 -3.93 2.04 9.17
CA TRP A 58 -3.27 3.28 8.79
C TRP A 58 -1.81 3.36 9.24
N ARG A 59 -1.46 2.79 10.40
CA ARG A 59 -0.09 2.77 10.92
C ARG A 59 0.90 2.08 9.98
N LYS A 60 0.41 1.10 9.21
CA LYS A 60 1.19 0.36 8.19
C LYS A 60 1.40 1.16 6.91
N MET A 61 0.61 2.21 6.65
CA MET A 61 0.77 3.05 5.46
C MET A 61 2.03 3.91 5.48
N SER A 62 2.68 4.06 6.64
CA SER A 62 3.98 4.73 6.75
C SER A 62 5.03 4.17 5.79
N THR A 63 5.00 2.86 5.49
CA THR A 63 5.86 2.22 4.48
C THR A 63 5.65 2.82 3.09
N LEU A 64 4.40 3.13 2.71
CA LEU A 64 4.10 3.73 1.41
C LEU A 64 4.60 5.16 1.30
N GLY A 65 4.73 5.87 2.42
CA GLY A 65 5.38 7.18 2.44
C GLY A 65 6.85 7.08 2.01
N LYS A 66 7.56 6.05 2.44
CA LYS A 66 8.99 5.90 2.12
C LYS A 66 9.28 5.61 0.63
N LEU A 67 8.27 5.37 -0.19
CA LEU A 67 8.45 5.07 -1.61
C LEU A 67 8.74 6.37 -2.37
N GLU A 68 10.00 6.57 -2.75
CA GLU A 68 10.52 7.84 -3.31
C GLU A 68 9.73 8.32 -4.55
N ASN A 69 9.34 7.37 -5.41
CA ASN A 69 8.67 7.65 -6.68
C ASN A 69 7.14 7.57 -6.58
N LEU A 70 6.57 7.24 -5.41
CA LEU A 70 5.13 7.12 -5.28
C LEU A 70 4.50 8.52 -5.29
N GLU A 71 3.73 8.81 -6.34
CA GLU A 71 3.08 10.11 -6.55
C GLU A 71 1.60 10.08 -6.15
N VAL A 72 0.93 8.94 -6.37
CA VAL A 72 -0.52 8.81 -6.16
C VAL A 72 -0.84 7.56 -5.35
N LEU A 73 -1.45 7.78 -4.18
CA LEU A 73 -2.10 6.73 -3.40
C LEU A 73 -3.62 6.89 -3.52
N LYS A 74 -4.29 5.86 -4.02
CA LYS A 74 -5.75 5.80 -4.13
C LYS A 74 -6.28 4.83 -3.09
N LEU A 75 -7.04 5.34 -2.15
CA LEU A 75 -7.76 4.55 -1.16
C LEU A 75 -9.24 4.54 -1.56
N LYS A 76 -9.77 3.35 -1.83
CA LYS A 76 -11.17 3.11 -2.21
C LYS A 76 -11.81 2.16 -1.22
N ASP A 77 -13.11 2.30 -0.97
CA ASP A 77 -13.99 1.43 -0.19
C ASP A 77 -13.30 0.46 0.78
N ASN A 78 -13.41 0.70 2.08
CA ASN A 78 -12.80 -0.14 3.11
C ASN A 78 -11.28 -0.39 2.92
N ALA A 79 -10.56 0.46 2.17
CA ALA A 79 -9.11 0.30 1.97
C ALA A 79 -8.28 0.48 3.24
N HIS A 80 -8.80 1.19 4.24
CA HIS A 80 -8.07 1.42 5.47
C HIS A 80 -8.96 1.34 6.71
N GLN A 81 -8.32 1.12 7.85
CA GLN A 81 -8.92 1.19 9.18
C GLN A 81 -7.99 1.94 10.13
N GLY A 82 -8.55 2.42 11.24
CA GLY A 82 -7.81 3.20 12.22
C GLY A 82 -7.78 4.70 11.92
N GLU A 83 -7.20 5.45 12.85
CA GLU A 83 -7.20 6.91 12.83
C GLU A 83 -6.24 7.45 11.76
N LEU A 84 -6.77 8.29 10.88
CA LEU A 84 -6.00 9.06 9.89
C LEU A 84 -5.16 10.12 10.61
N ARG A 85 -3.97 9.75 11.06
CA ARG A 85 -2.96 10.72 11.51
C ARG A 85 -1.91 10.85 10.42
N VAL A 86 -1.99 11.92 9.65
CA VAL A 86 -0.92 12.34 8.75
C VAL A 86 0.16 12.96 9.64
N THR A 87 1.10 12.16 10.15
CA THR A 87 2.21 12.73 10.91
C THR A 87 3.15 13.46 9.95
N GLU A 88 3.66 14.60 10.40
CA GLU A 88 4.58 15.51 9.69
C GLU A 88 5.97 14.89 9.43
N ASP A 89 6.17 13.60 9.76
CA ASP A 89 7.45 12.86 9.73
C ASP A 89 7.99 12.59 8.31
N GLY A 90 7.54 13.36 7.31
CA GLY A 90 8.22 13.43 6.02
C GLY A 90 8.13 12.16 5.16
N GLY A 91 7.28 11.19 5.52
CA GLY A 91 7.02 10.03 4.67
C GLY A 91 6.42 10.47 3.34
N PHE A 92 5.38 11.28 3.35
CA PHE A 92 4.61 11.57 2.13
C PHE A 92 5.06 12.83 1.37
N ARG A 93 6.38 13.12 1.33
CA ARG A 93 6.92 14.39 0.78
C ARG A 93 6.47 14.69 -0.66
N ASN A 94 6.17 13.66 -1.46
CA ASN A 94 5.70 13.78 -2.86
C ASN A 94 4.27 13.24 -3.09
N LEU A 95 3.59 12.76 -2.05
CA LEU A 95 2.39 11.94 -2.23
C LEU A 95 1.11 12.80 -2.30
N LYS A 96 0.39 12.69 -3.42
CA LYS A 96 -1.00 13.15 -3.52
C LYS A 96 -1.92 12.02 -3.07
N ILE A 97 -2.38 12.08 -1.82
CA ILE A 97 -3.38 11.16 -1.30
C ILE A 97 -4.75 11.53 -1.88
N ARG A 98 -5.44 10.57 -2.50
CA ARG A 98 -6.83 10.73 -2.92
C ARG A 98 -7.68 9.66 -2.26
N LEU A 99 -8.52 10.12 -1.33
CA LEU A 99 -9.59 9.33 -0.74
C LEU A 99 -10.79 9.39 -1.68
N TYR A 100 -11.26 8.23 -2.12
CA TYR A 100 -12.54 8.11 -2.80
C TYR A 100 -13.49 7.44 -1.80
N GLY A 101 -14.41 8.23 -1.24
CA GLY A 101 -15.44 7.76 -0.32
C GLY A 101 -16.71 7.38 -1.07
N SER A 102 -17.23 6.20 -0.71
CA SER A 102 -18.59 5.63 -0.88
C SER A 102 -19.56 6.34 -1.81
#